data_AF-A0A7J7FG60-F1
#
_entry.id   AF-A0A7J7FG60-F1
#
_cell.length_a   1.000
_cell.length_b   1.000
_cell.length_c   1.000
_cell.angle_alpha   90.00
_cell.angle_beta   90.00
_cell.angle_gamma   90.00
#
_symmetry.space_group_name_H-M   'P 1'
#
loop_
_entity.id
_entity.type
_entity.pdbx_description
1 polymer ?
#
loop_
_entity_poly.entity_id
_entity_poly.type
_entity_poly.pdbx_seq_one_letter_code
_entity_poly.pdbx_strand_id
1 'polypeptide(L)'
;MTELETAMGMIIDVFARYSGAEGNKQSLTKAELKTLMEKELPGFLQSGKDKDAVDRLLKDLDANGDAEVDFSEFIVFVAALTSTCHMYFQQAGPK
;
A
#
# COMPACT_ATOMS: atom_id res chain seq x y z
N MET A 1 -12.34 -3.42 21.04
CA MET A 1 -11.15 -2.81 20.44
C MET A 1 -11.31 -1.32 20.49
N THR A 2 -10.22 -0.62 20.77
CA THR A 2 -10.08 0.82 20.60
C THR A 2 -9.96 1.18 19.11
N GLU A 3 -10.16 2.43 18.74
CA GLU A 3 -10.13 2.88 17.35
C GLU A 3 -8.80 2.56 16.66
N LEU A 4 -7.68 2.73 17.38
CA LEU A 4 -6.36 2.43 16.84
C LEU A 4 -6.15 0.93 16.62
N GLU A 5 -6.60 0.08 17.54
CA GLU A 5 -6.59 -1.38 17.37
C GLU A 5 -7.42 -1.81 16.16
N THR A 6 -8.58 -1.19 15.96
CA THR A 6 -9.42 -1.43 14.79
C THR A 6 -8.72 -0.99 13.50
N ALA A 7 -8.09 0.18 13.47
CA ALA A 7 -7.34 0.65 12.30
C ALA A 7 -6.17 -0.28 11.95
N MET A 8 -5.40 -0.74 12.96
CA MET A 8 -4.34 -1.72 12.76
C MET A 8 -4.89 -3.04 12.18
N GLY A 9 -6.00 -3.53 12.74
CA GLY A 9 -6.68 -4.72 12.22
C GLY A 9 -7.12 -4.56 10.76
N MET A 10 -7.70 -3.41 10.40
CA MET A 10 -8.11 -3.12 9.02
C MET A 10 -6.93 -3.11 8.04
N ILE A 11 -5.78 -2.55 8.43
CA ILE A 11 -4.59 -2.54 7.57
C ILE A 11 -4.08 -3.97 7.33
N ILE A 12 -4.03 -4.78 8.39
CA ILE A 12 -3.64 -6.20 8.30
C ILE A 12 -4.62 -6.98 7.41
N ASP A 13 -5.92 -6.79 7.60
CA ASP A 13 -6.96 -7.47 6.83
C ASP A 13 -6.92 -7.10 5.34
N VAL A 14 -6.60 -5.84 5.02
CA VAL A 14 -6.39 -5.41 3.63
C VAL A 14 -5.21 -6.14 3.03
N PHE A 15 -4.04 -6.14 3.68
CA PHE A 15 -2.86 -6.86 3.18
C PHE A 15 -3.16 -8.34 2.96
N ALA A 16 -3.71 -9.01 3.97
CA ALA A 16 -4.03 -10.43 3.94
C ALA A 16 -5.09 -10.82 2.89
N ARG A 17 -5.96 -9.88 2.50
CA ARG A 17 -6.95 -10.10 1.44
C ARG A 17 -6.32 -10.20 0.05
N TYR A 18 -5.19 -9.51 -0.15
CA TYR A 18 -4.52 -9.45 -1.44
C TYR A 18 -3.27 -10.34 -1.50
N SER A 19 -2.69 -10.73 -0.37
CA SER A 19 -1.56 -11.66 -0.32
C SER A 19 -2.01 -13.13 -0.45
N GLY A 20 -1.19 -13.95 -1.11
CA GLY A 20 -1.35 -15.40 -1.16
C GLY A 20 -2.43 -15.92 -2.11
N ALA A 21 -2.92 -15.09 -3.03
CA ALA A 21 -3.62 -15.58 -4.22
C ALA A 21 -2.63 -16.26 -5.19
N GLU A 22 -1.40 -15.74 -5.24
CA GLU A 22 -0.27 -16.29 -5.98
C GLU A 22 0.97 -16.33 -5.07
N GLY A 23 1.84 -17.34 -5.23
CA GLY A 23 3.09 -17.41 -4.46
C GLY A 23 2.94 -17.65 -2.95
N ASN A 24 3.56 -16.78 -2.15
CA ASN A 24 3.70 -16.85 -0.70
C ASN A 24 2.56 -16.07 0.00
N LYS A 25 1.96 -16.64 1.06
CA LYS A 25 0.86 -15.98 1.81
C LYS A 25 1.27 -14.77 2.64
N GLN A 26 2.56 -14.53 2.79
CA GLN A 26 3.16 -13.50 3.65
C GLN A 26 3.64 -12.28 2.85
N SER A 27 3.52 -12.31 1.52
CA SER A 27 3.98 -11.25 0.63
C SER A 27 2.96 -11.01 -0.49
N LEU A 28 3.11 -9.85 -1.13
CA LEU A 28 2.38 -9.48 -2.34
C LEU A 28 3.32 -9.63 -3.53
N THR A 29 2.95 -10.46 -4.49
CA THR A 29 3.55 -10.43 -5.81
C THR A 29 3.23 -9.10 -6.51
N LYS A 30 3.95 -8.79 -7.60
CA LYS A 30 3.65 -7.62 -8.45
C LYS A 30 2.17 -7.55 -8.89
N ALA A 31 1.57 -8.69 -9.23
CA ALA A 31 0.18 -8.75 -9.70
C ALA A 31 -0.83 -8.48 -8.57
N GLU A 32 -0.53 -8.97 -7.37
CA GLU A 32 -1.33 -8.74 -6.17
C GLU A 32 -1.21 -7.30 -5.70
N LEU A 33 0.01 -6.73 -5.68
CA LEU A 33 0.24 -5.31 -5.38
C LEU A 33 -0.53 -4.41 -6.34
N LYS A 34 -0.51 -4.72 -7.65
CA LYS A 34 -1.31 -4.00 -8.65
C LYS A 34 -2.80 -4.03 -8.30
N THR A 35 -3.32 -5.21 -7.98
CA THR A 35 -4.75 -5.39 -7.66
C THR A 35 -5.14 -4.63 -6.39
N LEU A 36 -4.30 -4.66 -5.36
CA LEU A 36 -4.48 -3.89 -4.14
C LEU A 36 -4.57 -2.40 -4.45
N MET A 37 -3.63 -1.88 -5.23
CA MET A 37 -3.61 -0.46 -5.60
C MET A 37 -4.85 -0.04 -6.38
N GLU A 38 -5.30 -0.84 -7.35
CA GLU A 38 -6.47 -0.54 -8.17
C GLU A 38 -7.76 -0.49 -7.35
N LYS A 39 -7.86 -1.31 -6.29
CA LYS A 39 -9.09 -1.41 -5.48
C LYS A 39 -9.10 -0.52 -4.24
N GLU A 40 -7.99 -0.44 -3.52
CA GLU A 40 -7.91 0.28 -2.24
C GLU A 40 -7.38 1.72 -2.42
N LEU A 41 -6.59 1.97 -3.46
CA LEU A 41 -5.95 3.27 -3.74
C LEU A 41 -6.21 3.76 -5.18
N PRO A 42 -7.46 3.78 -5.68
CA PRO A 42 -7.75 4.10 -7.07
C PRO A 42 -7.29 5.52 -7.46
N GLY A 43 -7.32 6.47 -6.52
CA GLY A 43 -6.83 7.84 -6.74
C GLY A 43 -5.31 7.94 -6.94
N PHE A 44 -4.55 6.96 -6.46
CA PHE A 44 -3.10 6.90 -6.64
C PHE A 44 -2.74 6.45 -8.06
N LEU A 45 -3.54 5.54 -8.63
CA LEU A 45 -3.39 5.05 -10.00
C LEU A 45 -4.15 5.87 -11.05
N GLN A 46 -4.98 6.85 -10.65
CA GLN A 46 -5.78 7.69 -11.56
C GLN A 46 -4.96 8.49 -12.58
N SER A 47 -3.63 8.55 -12.44
CA SER A 47 -2.79 9.06 -13.52
C SER A 47 -2.80 8.18 -14.77
N GLY A 48 -3.19 6.90 -14.69
CA GLY A 48 -3.64 6.00 -15.78
C GLY A 48 -2.74 5.80 -17.01
N LYS A 49 -1.67 6.59 -17.12
CA LYS A 49 -0.76 6.72 -18.25
C LYS A 49 0.57 6.05 -17.95
N ASP A 50 0.88 5.79 -16.69
CA ASP A 50 2.15 5.24 -16.29
C ASP A 50 2.00 3.74 -16.07
N LYS A 51 2.17 2.98 -17.16
CA LYS A 51 2.16 1.51 -17.16
C LYS A 51 3.20 0.93 -16.20
N ASP A 52 4.21 1.75 -15.85
CA ASP A 52 5.33 1.38 -15.01
C ASP A 52 5.16 1.86 -13.55
N ALA A 53 4.03 2.47 -13.19
CA ALA A 53 3.82 2.98 -11.83
C ALA A 53 3.91 1.88 -10.77
N VAL A 54 3.31 0.72 -11.03
CA VAL A 54 3.37 -0.43 -10.11
C VAL A 54 4.78 -1.03 -10.08
N ASP A 55 5.50 -1.03 -11.21
CA ASP A 55 6.89 -1.48 -11.27
C ASP A 55 7.83 -0.60 -10.43
N ARG A 56 7.67 0.72 -10.54
CA ARG A 56 8.43 1.67 -9.73
C ARG A 56 8.06 1.55 -8.26
N LEU A 57 6.77 1.45 -7.95
CA LEU A 57 6.33 1.27 -6.57
C LEU A 57 6.88 -0.02 -5.99
N LEU A 58 6.75 -1.15 -6.69
CA LEU A 58 7.32 -2.43 -6.24
C LEU A 58 8.81 -2.26 -5.93
N LYS A 59 9.57 -1.64 -6.82
CA LYS A 59 10.99 -1.38 -6.61
C LYS A 59 11.28 -0.45 -5.42
N ASP A 60 10.42 0.51 -5.15
CA ASP A 60 10.56 1.42 -4.00
C ASP A 60 10.17 0.73 -2.68
N LEU A 61 9.31 -0.29 -2.72
CA LEU A 61 8.85 -1.06 -1.56
C LEU A 61 9.73 -2.26 -1.22
N ASP A 62 10.20 -2.97 -2.25
CA ASP A 62 11.03 -4.18 -2.18
C ASP A 62 12.44 -3.82 -1.68
N ALA A 63 12.56 -3.68 -0.36
CA ALA A 63 13.79 -3.28 0.31
C ALA A 63 14.77 -4.46 0.41
N ASN A 64 14.25 -5.69 0.44
CA ASN A 64 15.05 -6.90 0.57
C ASN A 64 15.53 -7.45 -0.80
N GLY A 65 14.91 -7.03 -1.91
CA GLY A 65 15.27 -7.39 -3.28
C GLY A 65 14.72 -8.75 -3.76
N ASP A 66 13.64 -9.26 -3.16
CA ASP A 66 13.03 -10.55 -3.49
C ASP A 66 11.94 -10.45 -4.57
N ALA A 67 11.65 -9.24 -5.07
CA ALA A 67 10.62 -8.92 -6.05
C ALA A 67 9.18 -9.18 -5.58
N GLU A 68 8.96 -9.33 -4.28
CA GLU A 68 7.68 -9.33 -3.60
C GLU A 68 7.61 -8.16 -2.60
N VAL A 69 6.46 -7.96 -1.95
CA VAL A 69 6.31 -6.97 -0.88
C VAL A 69 5.76 -7.64 0.36
N ASP A 70 6.57 -7.75 1.41
CA ASP A 70 6.12 -8.29 2.69
C ASP A 70 5.30 -7.26 3.50
N PHE A 71 4.71 -7.69 4.62
CA PHE A 71 3.90 -6.80 5.44
C PHE A 71 4.69 -5.63 6.03
N SER A 72 5.98 -5.83 6.34
CA SER A 72 6.85 -4.78 6.90
C SER A 72 7.13 -3.69 5.86
N GLU A 73 7.37 -4.09 4.62
CA GLU A 73 7.54 -3.16 3.49
C GLU A 73 6.24 -2.42 3.17
N PHE A 74 5.11 -3.13 3.17
CA PHE A 74 3.79 -2.55 2.97
C PHE A 74 3.41 -1.52 4.05
N ILE A 75 3.63 -1.81 5.34
CA ILE A 75 3.21 -0.90 6.42
C ILE A 75 4.04 0.40 6.42
N VAL A 76 5.33 0.33 6.05
CA VAL A 76 6.18 1.52 5.90
C VAL A 76 5.61 2.46 4.84
N PHE A 77 5.14 1.91 3.72
CA PHE A 77 4.46 2.67 2.67
C PHE A 77 3.15 3.31 3.14
N VAL A 78 2.28 2.54 3.80
CA VAL A 78 1.02 3.06 4.34
C VAL A 78 1.29 4.19 5.34
N ALA A 79 2.30 4.05 6.20
CA ALA A 79 2.72 5.09 7.13
C ALA A 79 3.24 6.35 6.42
N ALA A 80 4.02 6.19 5.35
CA ALA A 80 4.53 7.31 4.56
C ALA A 80 3.41 8.06 3.84
N LEU A 81 2.46 7.33 3.23
CA LEU A 81 1.28 7.92 2.60
C LEU A 81 0.41 8.65 3.62
N THR A 82 0.13 8.02 4.75
CA THR A 82 -0.68 8.61 5.83
C THR A 82 -0.03 9.90 6.34
N SER A 83 1.29 9.89 6.52
CA SER A 83 2.06 11.08 6.93
C SER A 83 2.01 12.20 5.88
N THR A 84 2.14 11.85 4.60
CA THR A 84 2.06 12.83 3.49
C THR A 84 0.66 13.45 3.40
N CYS A 85 -0.40 12.64 3.51
CA CYS A 85 -1.77 13.11 3.58
C CYS A 85 -1.98 14.04 4.78
N HIS A 86 -1.47 13.66 5.95
CA HIS A 86 -1.56 14.49 7.16
C HIS A 86 -0.90 15.87 6.97
N MET A 87 0.29 15.92 6.36
CA MET A 87 0.96 17.18 6.02
C MET A 87 0.13 18.02 5.04
N TYR A 88 -0.47 17.39 4.02
CA TYR A 88 -1.31 18.09 3.05
C TYR A 88 -2.56 18.70 3.70
N PHE A 89 -3.21 17.98 4.62
CA PHE A 89 -4.35 18.49 5.38
C PHE A 89 -3.95 19.61 6.36
N GLN A 90 -2.75 19.56 6.94
CA GLN A 90 -2.23 20.65 7.79
C GLN A 90 -1.87 21.90 6.97
N GLN A 91 -1.35 21.75 5.76
CA GLN A 91 -1.01 22.86 4.87
C GLN A 91 -2.24 23.51 4.21
N ALA A 92 -3.33 22.76 4.01
CA ALA A 92 -4.54 23.25 3.36
C ALA A 92 -5.35 24.24 4.22
N GLY A 93 -5.13 24.30 5.54
CA GLY A 93 -5.87 25.15 6.48
C GLY A 93 -7.38 24.85 6.54
N PRO A 94 -8.08 25.09 7.67
CA PRO A 94 -9.54 25.07 7.65
C PRO A 94 -10.03 26.18 6.70
N LYS A 95 -10.88 25.83 5.74
CA LYS A 95 -11.67 26.81 4.99
C LYS A 95 -12.60 27.56 5.93
#